data_AF-A0A534PS22-F1
#
_entry.id   AF-A0A534PS22-F1
#
_cell.length_a   1.000
_cell.length_b   1.000
_cell.length_c   1.000
_cell.angle_alpha   90.00
_cell.angle_beta   90.00
_cell.angle_gamma   90.00
#
_symmetry.space_group_name_H-M   'P 1'
#
loop_
_entity.id
_entity.type
_entity.pdbx_description
1 polymer ?
#
loop_
_entity_poly.entity_id
_entity_poly.type
_entity_poly.pdbx_seq_one_letter_code
_entity_poly.pdbx_strand_id
1 'polypeptide(L)'
;MAKKAAKKTAKKSAAKSAKRSAKARSSAPKKISYKPTHSQDVIANLVFKDSGAAIDFYKRAFGAQELMRMMAPDGRGVWHAELRIGDAIVYLNDESPMGGAVAVSLGGKPTASLQLYVRDVDSTFNKAVQAGAKPTMPVSDMFWGDRMGGVTDPFGQMWMISTHVKDMTEDEMRKAGQDFAAKMAQQMGEGGGPTGAASMT
;
A
#
# COMPACT_ATOMS: atom_id res chain seq x y z
N MET A 1 1.05 72.20 29.97
CA MET A 1 0.21 70.99 29.75
C MET A 1 0.79 69.95 28.76
N ALA A 2 1.80 70.26 27.91
CA ALA A 2 2.23 69.35 26.82
C ALA A 2 3.24 68.22 27.17
N LYS A 3 4.01 68.31 28.27
CA LYS A 3 5.08 67.32 28.58
C LYS A 3 4.58 66.00 29.18
N LYS A 4 3.36 65.95 29.74
CA LYS A 4 2.80 64.75 30.41
C LYS A 4 2.10 63.80 29.43
N ALA A 5 1.59 64.33 28.30
CA ALA A 5 0.92 63.54 27.27
C ALA A 5 1.92 62.70 26.44
N ALA A 6 3.05 63.28 26.03
CA ALA A 6 4.07 62.61 25.22
C ALA A 6 4.72 61.39 25.93
N LYS A 7 4.89 61.45 27.26
CA LYS A 7 5.48 60.37 28.05
C LYS A 7 4.54 59.16 28.22
N LYS A 8 3.21 59.39 28.12
CA LYS A 8 2.18 58.33 28.27
C LYS A 8 1.97 57.56 26.95
N THR A 9 2.10 58.23 25.81
CA THR A 9 2.06 57.60 24.47
C THR A 9 3.31 56.76 24.18
N ALA A 10 4.51 57.22 24.59
CA ALA A 10 5.74 56.47 24.43
C ALA A 10 5.75 55.15 25.23
N LYS A 11 5.23 55.15 26.46
CA LYS A 11 5.16 53.95 27.33
C LYS A 11 4.15 52.91 26.83
N LYS A 12 3.03 53.34 26.23
CA LYS A 12 2.05 52.45 25.58
C LYS A 12 2.58 51.84 24.28
N SER A 13 3.35 52.60 23.50
CA SER A 13 4.02 52.11 22.28
C SER A 13 5.07 51.04 22.60
N ALA A 14 5.92 51.28 23.61
CA ALA A 14 6.94 50.33 24.05
C ALA A 14 6.34 49.01 24.60
N ALA A 15 5.25 49.09 25.37
CA ALA A 15 4.56 47.89 25.89
C ALA A 15 3.85 47.08 24.78
N LYS A 16 3.36 47.74 23.72
CA LYS A 16 2.75 47.07 22.55
C LYS A 16 3.83 46.45 21.63
N SER A 17 5.01 47.06 21.56
CA SER A 17 6.18 46.53 20.85
C SER A 17 6.77 45.29 21.56
N ALA A 18 6.92 45.35 22.89
CA ALA A 18 7.38 44.21 23.69
C ALA A 18 6.40 43.01 23.66
N LYS A 19 5.07 43.27 23.62
CA LYS A 19 4.06 42.21 23.43
C LYS A 19 4.03 41.62 22.01
N ARG A 20 4.42 42.37 20.98
CA ARG A 20 4.61 41.83 19.62
C ARG A 20 5.89 41.00 19.49
N SER A 21 6.96 41.41 20.18
CA SER A 21 8.22 40.66 20.23
C SER A 21 8.09 39.31 20.95
N ALA A 22 7.25 39.20 21.98
CA ALA A 22 7.00 37.93 22.68
C ALA A 22 6.08 36.95 21.94
N LYS A 23 5.41 37.37 20.84
CA LYS A 23 4.59 36.49 20.00
C LYS A 23 5.35 35.90 18.81
N ALA A 24 6.54 36.41 18.52
CA ALA A 24 7.54 35.70 17.73
C ALA A 24 8.31 34.73 18.65
N ARG A 25 7.58 33.77 19.24
CA ARG A 25 8.25 32.58 19.78
C ARG A 25 8.94 31.96 18.57
N SER A 26 10.27 32.04 18.59
CA SER A 26 11.17 31.20 17.82
C SER A 26 10.53 29.83 17.60
N SER A 27 9.97 29.62 16.41
CA SER A 27 9.77 28.25 15.95
C SER A 27 11.18 27.80 15.59
N ALA A 28 11.83 27.10 16.51
CA ALA A 28 12.99 26.29 16.17
C ALA A 28 12.67 25.57 14.84
N PRO A 29 13.58 25.57 13.86
CA PRO A 29 13.31 24.89 12.59
C PRO A 29 12.83 23.48 12.92
N LYS A 30 11.62 23.12 12.48
CA LYS A 30 11.10 21.76 12.66
C LYS A 30 12.18 20.84 12.14
N LYS A 31 12.76 20.02 13.04
CA LYS A 31 13.76 19.02 12.68
C LYS A 31 13.17 18.23 11.52
N ILE A 32 13.75 18.43 10.33
CA ILE A 32 13.24 17.82 9.10
C ILE A 32 13.43 16.32 9.29
N SER A 33 12.33 15.58 9.24
CA SER A 33 12.39 14.12 9.25
C SER A 33 13.06 13.65 7.97
N TYR A 34 13.90 12.61 8.06
CA TYR A 34 14.56 12.04 6.88
C TYR A 34 13.56 11.33 5.94
N LYS A 35 12.33 11.06 6.42
CA LYS A 35 11.22 10.49 5.65
C LYS A 35 9.86 11.10 6.03
N PRO A 36 8.82 10.97 5.18
CA PRO A 36 7.47 11.37 5.55
C PRO A 36 6.98 10.62 6.81
N THR A 37 6.27 11.32 7.70
CA THR A 37 5.89 10.79 9.02
C THR A 37 5.00 9.54 8.96
N HIS A 38 4.31 9.32 7.85
CA HIS A 38 3.36 8.23 7.66
C HIS A 38 3.90 7.08 6.80
N SER A 39 5.20 7.08 6.48
CA SER A 39 5.78 6.13 5.52
C SER A 39 6.71 5.12 6.19
N GLN A 40 6.68 3.89 5.67
CA GLN A 40 7.68 2.85 5.94
C GLN A 40 9.06 3.27 5.40
N ASP A 41 10.14 2.64 5.89
CA ASP A 41 11.48 2.85 5.31
C ASP A 41 11.65 2.17 3.94
N VAL A 42 10.91 1.07 3.72
CA VAL A 42 10.81 0.39 2.43
C VAL A 42 9.38 0.50 1.93
N ILE A 43 9.21 1.02 0.73
CA ILE A 43 7.90 1.27 0.12
C ILE A 43 7.87 0.57 -1.22
N ALA A 44 6.88 -0.29 -1.43
CA ALA A 44 6.65 -0.89 -2.72
C ALA A 44 6.18 0.19 -3.71
N ASN A 45 6.80 0.23 -4.88
CA ASN A 45 6.37 1.07 -5.99
C ASN A 45 5.80 0.18 -7.11
N LEU A 46 4.52 0.38 -7.43
CA LEU A 46 3.81 -0.38 -8.44
C LEU A 46 3.70 0.45 -9.72
N VAL A 47 4.15 -0.13 -10.83
CA VAL A 47 4.16 0.55 -12.13
C VAL A 47 3.03 0.01 -13.01
N PHE A 48 2.28 0.92 -13.60
CA PHE A 48 1.11 0.61 -14.41
C PHE A 48 1.15 1.29 -15.76
N LYS A 49 0.36 0.81 -16.71
CA LYS A 49 0.06 1.57 -17.94
C LYS A 49 -0.85 2.77 -17.63
N ASP A 50 -1.77 2.59 -16.67
CA ASP A 50 -2.71 3.59 -16.20
C ASP A 50 -2.89 3.42 -14.67
N SER A 51 -2.14 4.20 -13.91
CA SER A 51 -2.21 4.22 -12.45
C SER A 51 -3.50 4.85 -11.95
N GLY A 52 -4.13 5.73 -12.74
CA GLY A 52 -5.42 6.32 -12.38
C GLY A 52 -6.48 5.23 -12.19
N ALA A 53 -6.58 4.32 -13.17
CA ALA A 53 -7.46 3.16 -13.10
C ALA A 53 -7.09 2.22 -11.94
N ALA A 54 -5.79 2.01 -11.69
CA ALA A 54 -5.32 1.18 -10.57
C ALA A 54 -5.71 1.76 -9.20
N ILE A 55 -5.56 3.08 -9.02
CA ILE A 55 -5.97 3.79 -7.81
C ILE A 55 -7.48 3.60 -7.56
N ASP A 56 -8.31 3.77 -8.59
CA ASP A 56 -9.76 3.63 -8.45
C ASP A 56 -10.20 2.19 -8.20
N PHE A 57 -9.46 1.20 -8.74
CA PHE A 57 -9.62 -0.20 -8.35
C PHE A 57 -9.27 -0.41 -6.87
N TYR A 58 -8.10 0.04 -6.39
CA TYR A 58 -7.68 -0.16 -4.99
C TYR A 58 -8.59 0.55 -3.98
N LYS A 59 -9.15 1.71 -4.32
CA LYS A 59 -10.19 2.37 -3.51
C LYS A 59 -11.41 1.47 -3.32
N ARG A 60 -11.91 0.88 -4.41
CA ARG A 60 -13.13 0.04 -4.39
C ARG A 60 -12.89 -1.34 -3.77
N ALA A 61 -11.77 -1.98 -4.11
CA ALA A 61 -11.44 -3.33 -3.69
C ALA A 61 -10.93 -3.41 -2.25
N PHE A 62 -10.00 -2.51 -1.89
CA PHE A 62 -9.23 -2.60 -0.65
C PHE A 62 -9.44 -1.41 0.30
N GLY A 63 -10.33 -0.48 -0.05
CA GLY A 63 -10.55 0.72 0.75
C GLY A 63 -9.35 1.66 0.78
N ALA A 64 -8.53 1.65 -0.28
CA ALA A 64 -7.35 2.50 -0.36
C ALA A 64 -7.71 3.98 -0.23
N GLN A 65 -6.87 4.74 0.47
CA GLN A 65 -6.97 6.20 0.60
C GLN A 65 -5.87 6.84 -0.23
N GLU A 66 -6.25 7.69 -1.18
CA GLU A 66 -5.31 8.49 -1.93
C GLU A 66 -4.84 9.68 -1.08
N LEU A 67 -3.55 9.71 -0.77
CA LEU A 67 -2.94 10.78 0.01
C LEU A 67 -2.43 11.90 -0.88
N MET A 68 -1.87 11.52 -2.03
CA MET A 68 -1.33 12.45 -3.01
C MET A 68 -1.33 11.81 -4.39
N ARG A 69 -1.53 12.66 -5.41
CA ARG A 69 -1.35 12.32 -6.81
C ARG A 69 -0.70 13.49 -7.54
N MET A 70 0.39 13.22 -8.22
CA MET A 70 1.11 14.15 -9.08
C MET A 70 0.97 13.68 -10.52
N MET A 71 0.26 14.48 -11.31
CA MET A 71 0.12 14.25 -12.75
C MET A 71 1.38 14.72 -13.48
N ALA A 72 1.62 14.13 -14.66
CA ALA A 72 2.54 14.66 -15.64
C ALA A 72 2.14 16.09 -16.04
N PRO A 73 3.10 16.95 -16.47
CA PRO A 73 2.79 18.32 -16.88
C PRO A 73 1.79 18.43 -18.03
N ASP A 74 1.70 17.40 -18.87
CA ASP A 74 0.72 17.32 -19.97
C ASP A 74 -0.66 16.79 -19.51
N GLY A 75 -0.80 16.41 -18.24
CA GLY A 75 -2.02 15.92 -17.63
C GLY A 75 -2.42 14.50 -18.03
N ARG A 76 -1.62 13.79 -18.83
CA ARG A 76 -2.03 12.50 -19.43
C ARG A 76 -1.62 11.26 -18.65
N GLY A 77 -0.71 11.39 -17.69
CA GLY A 77 -0.25 10.27 -16.87
C GLY A 77 0.02 10.67 -15.44
N VAL A 78 0.15 9.67 -14.58
CA VAL A 78 0.52 9.82 -13.17
C VAL A 78 2.02 9.65 -13.04
N TRP A 79 2.73 10.72 -12.69
CA TRP A 79 4.18 10.64 -12.41
C TRP A 79 4.47 10.01 -11.05
N HIS A 80 3.59 10.24 -10.08
CA HIS A 80 3.69 9.66 -8.74
C HIS A 80 2.35 9.76 -8.03
N ALA A 81 2.00 8.74 -7.26
CA ALA A 81 0.87 8.75 -6.36
C ALA A 81 1.21 7.97 -5.09
N GLU A 82 0.58 8.38 -3.99
CA GLU A 82 0.74 7.76 -2.68
C GLU A 82 -0.62 7.26 -2.21
N LEU A 83 -0.72 5.95 -2.02
CA LEU A 83 -1.90 5.32 -1.45
C LEU A 83 -1.60 4.78 -0.07
N ARG A 84 -2.55 4.95 0.84
CA ARG A 84 -2.61 4.22 2.09
C ARG A 84 -3.60 3.07 1.98
N ILE A 85 -3.16 1.86 2.30
CA ILE A 85 -4.01 0.67 2.42
C ILE A 85 -3.75 0.08 3.81
N GLY A 86 -4.75 0.15 4.70
CA GLY A 86 -4.53 -0.12 6.11
C GLY A 86 -3.54 0.89 6.72
N ASP A 87 -2.41 0.39 7.22
CA ASP A 87 -1.28 1.18 7.71
C ASP A 87 -0.11 1.27 6.71
N ALA A 88 -0.18 0.55 5.59
CA ALA A 88 0.85 0.52 4.56
C ALA A 88 0.74 1.74 3.62
N ILE A 89 1.88 2.31 3.24
CA ILE A 89 2.00 3.21 2.09
C ILE A 89 2.51 2.41 0.88
N VAL A 90 1.89 2.63 -0.27
CA VAL A 90 2.30 2.08 -1.56
C VAL A 90 2.41 3.23 -2.55
N TYR A 91 3.47 3.24 -3.33
CA TYR A 91 3.68 4.21 -4.40
C TYR A 91 3.23 3.66 -5.74
N LEU A 92 2.72 4.54 -6.59
CA LEU A 92 2.27 4.19 -7.93
C LEU A 92 2.75 5.24 -8.93
N ASN A 93 3.11 4.79 -10.12
CA ASN A 93 3.35 5.67 -11.26
C ASN A 93 3.07 4.95 -12.58
N ASP A 94 2.80 5.74 -13.60
CA ASP A 94 2.69 5.24 -14.96
C ASP A 94 4.09 4.86 -15.48
N GLU A 95 4.13 3.81 -16.28
CA GLU A 95 5.32 3.40 -16.99
C GLU A 95 5.84 4.54 -17.86
N SER A 96 7.16 4.72 -17.85
CA SER A 96 7.85 5.75 -18.61
C SER A 96 9.13 5.18 -19.21
N PRO A 97 9.56 5.61 -20.41
CA PRO A 97 10.85 5.23 -20.98
C PRO A 97 12.07 5.56 -20.11
N MET A 98 11.92 6.51 -19.18
CA MET A 98 12.98 6.87 -18.21
C MET A 98 12.95 6.00 -16.94
N GLY A 99 11.89 5.21 -16.74
CA GLY A 99 11.73 4.30 -15.61
C GLY A 99 12.38 2.94 -15.87
N GLY A 100 12.74 2.23 -14.81
CA GLY A 100 13.37 0.91 -14.89
C GLY A 100 12.41 -0.29 -14.83
N ALA A 101 11.13 -0.05 -14.55
CA ALA A 101 10.12 -1.10 -14.40
C ALA A 101 9.05 -0.98 -15.50
N VAL A 102 8.65 -2.13 -16.05
CA VAL A 102 7.62 -2.27 -17.08
C VAL A 102 6.33 -2.71 -16.41
N ALA A 103 5.21 -2.10 -16.80
CA ALA A 103 3.91 -2.49 -16.27
C ALA A 103 3.61 -3.96 -16.59
N VAL A 104 3.03 -4.70 -15.64
CA VAL A 104 2.73 -6.13 -15.85
C VAL A 104 1.79 -6.32 -17.04
N SER A 105 0.80 -5.43 -17.20
CA SER A 105 -0.10 -5.39 -18.36
C SER A 105 0.58 -5.17 -19.71
N LEU A 106 1.84 -4.73 -19.73
CA LEU A 106 2.65 -4.48 -20.93
C LEU A 106 3.77 -5.53 -21.13
N GLY A 107 3.67 -6.67 -20.43
CA GLY A 107 4.63 -7.77 -20.56
C GLY A 107 5.70 -7.80 -19.46
N GLY A 108 5.64 -6.88 -18.49
CA GLY A 108 6.37 -7.02 -17.24
C GLY A 108 5.98 -8.30 -16.51
N LYS A 109 6.93 -8.94 -15.81
CA LYS A 109 6.66 -10.13 -15.01
C LYS A 109 6.63 -9.74 -13.53
N PRO A 110 5.53 -10.01 -12.80
CA PRO A 110 5.53 -9.77 -11.37
C PRO A 110 6.50 -10.76 -10.71
N THR A 111 7.50 -10.23 -10.01
CA THR A 111 8.48 -11.03 -9.26
C THR A 111 8.13 -11.15 -7.78
N ALA A 112 7.12 -10.41 -7.34
CA ALA A 112 6.61 -10.40 -5.98
C ALA A 112 5.07 -10.42 -5.99
N SER A 113 4.51 -10.89 -4.89
CA SER A 113 3.11 -10.71 -4.53
C SER A 113 2.99 -9.74 -3.35
N LEU A 114 1.84 -9.09 -3.23
CA LEU A 114 1.53 -8.19 -2.13
C LEU A 114 0.64 -8.92 -1.13
N GLN A 115 1.11 -9.04 0.10
CA GLN A 115 0.34 -9.59 1.21
C GLN A 115 -0.46 -8.47 1.87
N LEU A 116 -1.78 -8.63 1.90
CA LEU A 116 -2.72 -7.70 2.53
C LEU A 116 -3.46 -8.39 3.66
N TYR A 117 -3.24 -7.94 4.90
CA TYR A 117 -4.05 -8.36 6.02
C TYR A 117 -5.28 -7.48 6.17
N VAL A 118 -6.44 -8.11 6.35
CA VAL A 118 -7.73 -7.46 6.55
C VAL A 118 -8.49 -8.10 7.70
N ARG A 119 -9.46 -7.36 8.23
CA ARG A 119 -10.34 -7.86 9.30
C ARG A 119 -11.26 -8.98 8.82
N ASP A 120 -11.65 -8.95 7.55
CA ASP A 120 -12.55 -9.93 6.93
C ASP A 120 -12.08 -10.22 5.50
N VAL A 121 -11.39 -11.36 5.35
CA VAL A 121 -10.86 -11.84 4.08
C VAL A 121 -11.96 -12.19 3.08
N ASP A 122 -13.05 -12.83 3.51
CA ASP A 122 -14.13 -13.23 2.61
C ASP A 122 -14.82 -12.01 1.99
N SER A 123 -15.14 -11.00 2.80
CA SER A 123 -15.73 -9.75 2.32
C SER A 123 -14.78 -9.01 1.38
N THR A 124 -13.50 -8.89 1.73
CA THR A 124 -12.52 -8.14 0.94
C THR A 124 -12.20 -8.85 -0.38
N PHE A 125 -12.03 -10.18 -0.35
CA PHE A 125 -11.83 -11.00 -1.53
C PHE A 125 -13.00 -10.84 -2.51
N ASN A 126 -14.24 -10.95 -2.02
CA ASN A 126 -15.43 -10.79 -2.86
C ASN A 126 -15.53 -9.38 -3.46
N LYS A 127 -15.20 -8.33 -2.70
CA LYS A 127 -15.14 -6.95 -3.23
C LYS A 127 -14.09 -6.80 -4.32
N ALA A 128 -12.91 -7.39 -4.15
CA ALA A 128 -11.86 -7.35 -5.16
C ALA A 128 -12.31 -8.03 -6.46
N VAL A 129 -12.94 -9.20 -6.36
CA VAL A 129 -13.48 -9.92 -7.52
C VAL A 129 -14.59 -9.12 -8.21
N GLN A 130 -15.52 -8.54 -7.46
CA GLN A 130 -16.57 -7.66 -8.01
C GLN A 130 -16.00 -6.40 -8.66
N ALA A 131 -14.87 -5.90 -8.19
CA ALA A 131 -14.15 -4.77 -8.77
C ALA A 131 -13.35 -5.14 -10.03
N GLY A 132 -13.30 -6.42 -10.41
CA GLY A 132 -12.66 -6.91 -11.64
C GLY A 132 -11.40 -7.75 -11.43
N ALA A 133 -11.03 -8.08 -10.18
CA ALA A 133 -9.91 -8.99 -9.93
C ALA A 133 -10.27 -10.42 -10.33
N LYS A 134 -9.28 -11.16 -10.83
CA LYS A 134 -9.41 -12.59 -11.15
C LYS A 134 -8.98 -13.43 -9.93
N PRO A 135 -9.85 -14.30 -9.39
CA PRO A 135 -9.45 -15.31 -8.42
C PRO A 135 -8.30 -16.19 -8.94
N THR A 136 -7.25 -16.37 -8.15
CA THR A 136 -6.14 -17.30 -8.42
C THR A 136 -6.07 -18.41 -7.39
N MET A 137 -6.53 -18.15 -6.16
CA MET A 137 -6.63 -19.13 -5.10
C MET A 137 -7.92 -18.87 -4.30
N PRO A 138 -8.83 -19.86 -4.16
CA PRO A 138 -10.01 -19.72 -3.33
C PRO A 138 -9.65 -19.40 -1.88
N VAL A 139 -10.54 -18.71 -1.17
CA VAL A 139 -10.34 -18.44 0.26
C VAL A 139 -10.47 -19.75 1.05
N SER A 140 -9.44 -20.10 1.80
CA SER A 140 -9.43 -21.27 2.68
C SER A 140 -8.58 -21.03 3.92
N ASP A 141 -8.82 -21.85 4.95
CA ASP A 141 -8.00 -21.86 6.16
C ASP A 141 -6.69 -22.59 5.86
N MET A 142 -5.58 -21.99 6.27
CA MET A 142 -4.23 -22.46 6.02
C MET A 142 -3.64 -23.11 7.27
N PHE A 143 -2.72 -24.05 7.07
CA PHE A 143 -2.14 -24.82 8.17
C PHE A 143 -1.37 -23.96 9.19
N TRP A 144 -0.95 -22.74 8.80
CA TRP A 144 -0.24 -21.78 9.65
C TRP A 144 -1.16 -20.78 10.36
N GLY A 145 -2.49 -20.99 10.33
CA GLY A 145 -3.43 -20.22 11.15
C GLY A 145 -4.03 -18.97 10.51
N ASP A 146 -3.79 -18.74 9.22
CA ASP A 146 -4.47 -17.72 8.44
C ASP A 146 -5.64 -18.30 7.66
N ARG A 147 -6.69 -17.50 7.49
CA ARG A 147 -7.64 -17.69 6.40
C ARG A 147 -7.24 -16.76 5.26
N MET A 148 -6.97 -17.30 4.07
CA MET A 148 -6.48 -16.49 2.97
C MET A 148 -6.96 -16.94 1.59
N GLY A 149 -6.98 -16.00 0.65
CA GLY A 149 -7.21 -16.23 -0.77
C GLY A 149 -6.28 -15.38 -1.64
N GLY A 150 -6.18 -15.74 -2.92
CA GLY A 150 -5.32 -15.07 -3.89
C GLY A 150 -6.13 -14.49 -5.04
N VAL A 151 -5.80 -13.27 -5.46
CA VAL A 151 -6.34 -12.64 -6.67
C VAL A 151 -5.24 -11.99 -7.51
N THR A 152 -5.47 -11.91 -8.81
CA THR A 152 -4.72 -11.02 -9.71
C THR A 152 -5.60 -9.83 -10.05
N ASP A 153 -5.12 -8.61 -9.82
CA ASP A 153 -5.88 -7.41 -10.17
C ASP A 153 -5.93 -7.19 -11.70
N PRO A 154 -6.79 -6.28 -12.21
CA PRO A 154 -6.93 -6.03 -13.65
C PRO A 154 -5.64 -5.62 -14.37
N PHE A 155 -4.61 -5.21 -13.62
CA PHE A 155 -3.34 -4.72 -14.13
C PHE A 155 -2.22 -5.75 -14.04
N GLY A 156 -2.53 -6.95 -13.51
CA GLY A 156 -1.63 -8.09 -13.42
C GLY A 156 -0.89 -8.22 -12.09
N GLN A 157 -1.15 -7.37 -11.09
CA GLN A 157 -0.50 -7.52 -9.78
C GLN A 157 -1.12 -8.66 -8.99
N MET A 158 -0.28 -9.43 -8.31
CA MET A 158 -0.70 -10.56 -7.49
C MET A 158 -0.90 -10.11 -6.04
N TRP A 159 -2.08 -10.39 -5.50
CA TRP A 159 -2.46 -10.07 -4.13
C TRP A 159 -2.84 -11.34 -3.37
N MET A 160 -2.25 -11.50 -2.19
CA MET A 160 -2.67 -12.47 -1.19
C MET A 160 -3.42 -11.71 -0.10
N ILE A 161 -4.66 -12.08 0.17
CA ILE A 161 -5.53 -11.40 1.12
C ILE A 161 -5.78 -12.36 2.28
N SER A 162 -5.47 -11.93 3.49
CA SER A 162 -5.53 -12.79 4.67
C SER A 162 -6.23 -12.14 5.86
N THR A 163 -6.86 -12.97 6.67
CA THR A 163 -7.21 -12.67 8.05
C THR A 163 -6.52 -13.70 8.93
N HIS A 164 -5.76 -13.25 9.91
CA HIS A 164 -5.20 -14.15 10.90
C HIS A 164 -6.32 -14.66 11.82
N VAL A 165 -6.50 -15.99 11.89
CA VAL A 165 -7.63 -16.60 12.62
C VAL A 165 -7.19 -17.44 13.81
N LYS A 166 -5.93 -17.91 13.83
CA LYS A 166 -5.41 -18.74 14.91
C LYS A 166 -3.90 -18.55 15.10
N ASP A 167 -3.50 -18.22 16.33
CA ASP A 167 -2.10 -18.31 16.75
C ASP A 167 -1.65 -19.78 16.80
N MET A 168 -0.50 -20.07 16.19
CA MET A 168 0.07 -21.41 16.14
C MET A 168 1.46 -21.39 16.79
N THR A 169 1.75 -22.35 17.66
CA THR A 169 3.11 -22.58 18.15
C THR A 169 3.99 -23.14 17.03
N GLU A 170 5.31 -23.03 17.16
CA GLU A 170 6.26 -23.58 16.18
C GLU A 170 6.07 -25.09 15.97
N ASP A 171 5.83 -25.84 17.04
CA ASP A 171 5.59 -27.29 16.97
C ASP A 171 4.28 -27.63 16.28
N GLU A 172 3.21 -26.86 16.54
CA GLU A 172 1.94 -27.02 15.83
C GLU A 172 2.09 -26.70 14.34
N MET A 173 2.78 -25.62 13.98
CA MET A 173 3.05 -25.27 12.58
C MET A 173 3.88 -26.34 11.88
N ARG A 174 4.95 -26.83 12.53
CA ARG A 174 5.81 -27.88 11.99
C ARG A 174 5.02 -29.15 11.71
N LYS A 175 4.21 -29.60 12.67
CA LYS A 175 3.37 -30.79 12.52
C LYS A 175 2.32 -30.60 11.42
N ALA A 176 1.61 -29.47 11.43
CA ALA A 176 0.58 -29.18 10.43
C ALA A 176 1.17 -29.07 9.01
N GLY A 177 2.38 -28.52 8.87
CA GLY A 177 3.10 -28.46 7.60
C GLY A 177 3.53 -29.84 7.09
N GLN A 178 3.98 -30.74 7.97
CA GLN A 178 4.28 -32.14 7.61
C GLN A 178 3.04 -32.89 7.12
N ASP A 179 1.93 -32.75 7.85
CA ASP A 179 0.65 -33.37 7.48
C ASP A 179 0.12 -32.84 6.15
N PHE A 180 0.25 -31.53 5.91
CA PHE A 180 -0.12 -30.90 4.64
C PHE A 180 0.74 -31.41 3.48
N ALA A 181 2.07 -31.47 3.65
CA ALA A 181 2.99 -31.98 2.63
C ALA A 181 2.70 -33.45 2.28
N ALA A 182 2.42 -34.29 3.28
CA ALA A 182 2.05 -35.69 3.06
C ALA A 182 0.76 -35.84 2.24
N LYS A 183 -0.28 -35.04 2.56
CA LYS A 183 -1.54 -35.03 1.81
C LYS A 183 -1.35 -34.57 0.36
N MET A 184 -0.56 -33.53 0.13
CA MET A 184 -0.25 -33.05 -1.22
C MET A 184 0.52 -34.11 -2.03
N ALA A 185 1.48 -34.80 -1.42
CA ALA A 185 2.22 -35.88 -2.07
C ALA A 185 1.33 -37.07 -2.44
N GLN A 186 0.37 -37.44 -1.59
CA GLN A 186 -0.63 -38.47 -1.88
C GLN A 186 -1.52 -38.07 -3.06
N GLN A 187 -2.04 -36.83 -3.06
CA GLN A 187 -2.87 -36.32 -4.16
C GLN A 187 -2.13 -36.25 -5.50
N MET A 188 -0.84 -35.87 -5.50
CA MET A 188 -0.02 -35.86 -6.71
C MET A 188 0.47 -37.26 -7.12
N GLY A 189 0.54 -38.21 -6.19
CA GLY A 189 0.86 -39.62 -6.47
C GLY A 189 -0.32 -40.40 -7.04
N GLU A 190 -1.55 -40.04 -6.68
CA GLU A 190 -2.79 -40.67 -7.16
C GLU A 190 -3.36 -40.03 -8.44
N GLY A 191 -2.98 -38.79 -8.76
CA GLY A 191 -3.34 -38.07 -9.98
C GLY A 191 -2.12 -37.77 -10.84
N GLY A 192 -1.76 -38.70 -11.73
CA GLY A 192 -0.51 -38.67 -12.49
C GLY A 192 -0.20 -37.36 -13.22
N GLY A 193 0.92 -36.74 -12.84
CA GLY A 193 1.77 -35.85 -13.64
C GLY A 193 1.15 -34.55 -14.18
N PRO A 194 1.91 -33.45 -14.28
CA PRO A 194 1.46 -32.27 -15.01
C PRO A 194 1.32 -32.62 -16.51
N THR A 195 0.09 -32.91 -16.94
CA THR A 195 -0.30 -32.93 -18.35
C THR A 195 -0.37 -31.47 -18.83
N GLY A 196 0.73 -30.98 -19.40
CA GLY A 196 0.78 -29.61 -19.90
C GLY A 196 2.12 -29.16 -20.48
N ALA A 197 2.98 -30.06 -20.96
CA ALA A 197 4.05 -29.72 -21.88
C ALA A 197 3.63 -30.16 -23.30
N ALA A 198 2.85 -29.32 -23.97
CA ALA A 198 2.71 -29.42 -25.42
C ALA A 198 3.78 -28.51 -26.04
N SER A 199 4.83 -29.13 -26.54
CA SER A 199 5.76 -28.57 -27.51
C SER A 199 5.01 -27.86 -28.63
N MET A 200 5.42 -26.65 -28.99
CA MET A 200 5.35 -26.19 -30.38
C MET A 200 6.69 -25.55 -30.72
N THR A 201 7.37 -26.27 -31.61
CA THR A 201 8.27 -25.78 -32.66
C THR A 201 7.82 -24.47 -33.26
#